data_AF-A0A7W6MM25-F1
#
_entry.id   AF-A0A7W6MM25-F1
#
_cell.length_a   1.000
_cell.length_b   1.000
_cell.length_c   1.000
_cell.angle_alpha   90.00
_cell.angle_beta   90.00
_cell.angle_gamma   90.00
#
_symmetry.space_group_name_H-M   'P 1'
#
loop_
_entity.id
_entity.type
_entity.pdbx_description
1 polymer ?
#
loop_
_entity_poly.entity_id
_entity_poly.type
_entity_poly.pdbx_seq_one_letter_code
_entity_poly.pdbx_strand_id
1 'polypeptide(L)'
;MRQVRNVARFRSPSPAGRRGEVREDSMRELVNCILARSVLALGLAWTSSVSAAPLAPFKDDLFAYPQPVASRAAGVFLDVPYDEARDIDRRDEIPERRVQRRYVDLEPNRTLQEHVFGTRAGPLRWTSVGEISAPRFVVVFVHGRNGDRRLGMNDWTFGGNFNRLKNLASRNAGLYATFDGGTLGAEDAQRAGTLIQELAARHAGAPVLLACGSMGGELCWTALADPKVADVVEGLIVLGGSSDVSRLDRAVPRGRMLPILVAHGTRDKVYDYVRQEGFVEAVRVRRPGYPIRFVGFDGGNHGTPIRMIDWRETLDWVLAQ
;
A
#
# COMPACT_ATOMS: atom_id res chain seq x y z
N MET A 1 2.24 7.49 73.20
CA MET A 1 3.09 6.87 74.24
C MET A 1 2.41 5.61 74.73
N ARG A 2 3.13 4.46 74.70
CA ARG A 2 2.93 3.23 75.51
C ARG A 2 1.55 2.52 75.40
N GLN A 3 1.42 1.20 75.43
CA GLN A 3 2.30 0.05 75.32
C GLN A 3 1.36 -1.16 75.26
N VAL A 4 1.76 -2.17 74.47
CA VAL A 4 1.25 -3.54 74.47
C VAL A 4 1.57 -4.23 75.81
N ARG A 5 0.81 -5.29 76.18
CA ARG A 5 1.18 -6.55 76.90
C ARG A 5 0.07 -6.99 77.86
N ASN A 6 -0.14 -8.24 78.27
CA ASN A 6 0.37 -9.59 78.01
C ASN A 6 -0.63 -10.53 78.74
N VAL A 7 -1.07 -11.66 78.20
CA VAL A 7 -0.52 -13.03 78.36
C VAL A 7 -0.29 -13.50 79.82
N ALA A 8 -0.95 -14.61 80.18
CA ALA A 8 -0.50 -15.61 81.17
C ALA A 8 -1.00 -17.00 80.68
N ARG A 9 -0.16 -17.95 80.22
CA ARG A 9 0.82 -18.85 80.87
C ARG A 9 0.24 -19.89 81.83
N PHE A 10 0.36 -21.17 81.45
CA PHE A 10 0.72 -22.35 82.29
C PHE A 10 1.35 -23.41 81.35
N ARG A 11 2.68 -23.65 81.37
CA ARG A 11 3.46 -24.64 82.16
C ARG A 11 3.02 -26.10 81.92
N SER A 12 3.68 -26.87 81.03
CA SER A 12 4.85 -27.79 81.23
C SER A 12 4.50 -29.10 81.98
N PRO A 13 5.06 -30.31 81.70
CA PRO A 13 6.47 -30.56 81.33
C PRO A 13 6.78 -31.68 80.29
N SER A 14 8.05 -31.71 79.88
CA SER A 14 8.81 -32.75 79.16
C SER A 14 9.19 -33.92 80.11
N PRO A 15 10.05 -34.94 79.80
CA PRO A 15 10.84 -35.23 78.59
C PRO A 15 10.97 -36.73 78.20
N ALA A 16 11.69 -36.99 77.11
CA ALA A 16 12.80 -37.96 76.99
C ALA A 16 12.74 -38.86 75.76
N GLY A 17 13.82 -38.84 74.96
CA GLY A 17 14.19 -39.99 74.11
C GLY A 17 14.90 -39.66 72.79
N ARG A 18 16.24 -39.50 72.84
CA ARG A 18 17.25 -39.80 71.79
C ARG A 18 17.13 -39.02 70.46
N ARG A 19 17.92 -37.96 70.19
CA ARG A 19 19.31 -37.96 69.66
C ARG A 19 19.64 -39.23 68.86
N GLY A 20 19.89 -39.23 67.56
CA GLY A 20 20.15 -38.16 66.59
C GLY A 20 21.29 -38.62 65.72
N GLU A 21 21.03 -38.91 64.44
CA GLU A 21 22.04 -38.79 63.39
C GLU A 21 21.34 -38.64 62.04
N VAL A 22 21.79 -37.61 61.34
CA VAL A 22 21.16 -36.98 60.18
C VAL A 22 21.50 -37.81 58.96
N ARG A 23 20.48 -38.38 58.32
CA ARG A 23 20.60 -39.02 57.02
C ARG A 23 20.73 -37.92 55.95
N GLU A 24 21.93 -37.77 55.40
CA GLU A 24 22.26 -36.95 54.22
C GLU A 24 21.63 -37.52 52.94
N ASP A 25 20.29 -37.62 52.88
CA ASP A 25 19.54 -38.06 51.70
C ASP A 25 18.63 -36.95 51.15
N SER A 26 18.94 -35.69 51.45
CA SER A 26 18.16 -34.53 50.96
C SER A 26 19.02 -33.47 50.27
N MET A 27 20.12 -33.89 49.63
CA MET A 27 20.94 -33.04 48.74
C MET A 27 21.59 -33.85 47.60
N ARG A 28 20.89 -34.88 47.08
CA ARG A 28 21.26 -35.54 45.80
C ARG A 28 20.11 -35.60 44.79
N GLU A 29 18.87 -35.30 45.18
CA GLU A 29 17.76 -35.12 44.23
C GLU A 29 17.71 -33.72 43.59
N LEU A 30 18.56 -32.79 44.05
CA LEU A 30 18.75 -31.47 43.42
C LEU A 30 19.70 -31.50 42.20
N VAL A 31 20.29 -32.65 41.87
CA VAL A 31 21.20 -32.81 40.71
C VAL A 31 20.55 -33.60 39.56
N ASN A 32 19.44 -34.30 39.78
CA ASN A 32 18.69 -35.00 38.72
C ASN A 32 17.53 -34.19 38.12
N CYS A 33 17.39 -32.91 38.49
CA CYS A 33 16.41 -32.00 37.91
C CYS A 33 16.86 -31.32 36.59
N ILE A 34 18.03 -31.69 36.05
CA ILE A 34 18.63 -31.02 34.86
C ILE A 34 18.75 -31.95 33.63
N LEU A 35 18.47 -33.26 33.73
CA LEU A 35 18.66 -34.19 32.60
C LEU A 35 17.39 -34.92 32.12
N ALA A 36 16.21 -34.32 32.32
CA ALA A 36 14.94 -34.83 31.78
C ALA A 36 14.06 -33.72 31.15
N ARG A 37 14.68 -32.75 30.46
CA ARG A 37 13.96 -31.64 29.77
C ARG A 37 14.58 -31.26 28.42
N SER A 38 15.03 -32.23 27.63
CA SER A 38 15.72 -31.93 26.36
C SER A 38 15.39 -32.89 25.23
N VAL A 39 14.10 -33.24 25.06
CA VAL A 39 13.64 -33.89 23.85
C VAL A 39 12.31 -33.26 23.41
N LEU A 40 12.42 -32.48 22.33
CA LEU A 40 11.44 -32.34 21.25
C LEU A 40 10.12 -31.62 21.54
N ALA A 41 10.15 -30.29 21.43
CA ALA A 41 9.13 -29.51 20.71
C ALA A 41 9.67 -28.11 20.36
N LEU A 42 10.77 -28.05 19.60
CA LEU A 42 11.02 -26.88 18.74
C LEU A 42 10.01 -26.95 17.60
N GLY A 43 8.77 -26.58 17.88
CA GLY A 43 7.82 -26.19 16.85
C GLY A 43 8.35 -24.88 16.29
N LEU A 44 9.27 -24.95 15.32
CA LEU A 44 9.47 -23.84 14.41
C LEU A 44 8.08 -23.52 13.86
N ALA A 45 7.50 -22.41 14.28
CA ALA A 45 6.42 -21.79 13.55
C ALA A 45 7.04 -21.33 12.22
N TRP A 46 7.00 -22.22 11.24
CA TRP A 46 7.17 -21.84 9.85
C TRP A 46 5.96 -20.96 9.55
N THR A 47 6.08 -19.65 9.80
CA THR A 47 5.21 -18.68 9.17
C THR A 47 5.50 -18.80 7.68
N SER A 48 4.74 -19.67 7.01
CA SER A 48 4.69 -19.68 5.56
C SER A 48 4.16 -18.31 5.20
N SER A 49 5.04 -17.39 4.81
CA SER A 49 4.62 -16.19 4.12
C SER A 49 3.87 -16.68 2.89
N VAL A 50 2.54 -16.69 2.95
CA VAL A 50 1.71 -16.86 1.77
C VAL A 50 2.00 -15.62 0.94
N SER A 51 2.98 -15.73 0.05
CA SER A 51 3.16 -14.75 -1.00
C SER A 51 1.85 -14.73 -1.76
N ALA A 52 1.20 -13.56 -1.80
CA ALA A 52 -0.03 -13.39 -2.56
C ALA A 52 0.22 -13.87 -3.99
N ALA A 53 -0.58 -14.82 -4.45
CA ALA A 53 -0.48 -15.28 -5.82
C ALA A 53 -0.60 -14.07 -6.77
N PRO A 54 0.27 -13.95 -7.79
CA PRO A 54 0.21 -12.84 -8.74
C PRO A 54 -1.19 -12.69 -9.32
N LEU A 55 -1.59 -11.45 -9.60
CA LEU A 55 -2.85 -11.15 -10.25
C LEU A 55 -2.94 -11.89 -11.60
N ALA A 56 -4.11 -12.38 -11.95
CA ALA A 56 -4.41 -12.93 -13.26
C ALA A 56 -4.11 -11.89 -14.35
N PRO A 57 -3.45 -12.29 -15.46
CA PRO A 57 -3.04 -11.40 -16.53
C PRO A 57 -4.23 -10.88 -17.35
N PHE A 58 -4.04 -9.76 -18.05
CA PHE A 58 -4.99 -9.26 -19.05
C PHE A 58 -4.32 -8.37 -20.11
N LYS A 59 -4.00 -8.93 -21.28
CA LYS A 59 -3.29 -8.21 -22.36
C LYS A 59 -1.89 -7.71 -21.96
N ASP A 60 -1.19 -8.44 -21.11
CA ASP A 60 0.13 -8.06 -20.58
C ASP A 60 1.11 -7.68 -21.69
N ASP A 61 1.15 -8.44 -22.80
CA ASP A 61 2.03 -8.16 -23.94
C ASP A 61 1.83 -6.76 -24.56
N LEU A 62 0.63 -6.19 -24.45
CA LEU A 62 0.32 -4.84 -24.95
C LEU A 62 0.73 -3.72 -23.98
N PHE A 63 0.86 -4.03 -22.69
CA PHE A 63 1.08 -3.05 -21.61
C PHE A 63 2.43 -3.21 -20.91
N ALA A 64 3.16 -4.27 -21.19
CA ALA A 64 4.50 -4.51 -20.66
C ALA A 64 5.45 -3.37 -21.04
N TYR A 65 6.38 -3.05 -20.15
CA TYR A 65 7.41 -2.06 -20.44
C TYR A 65 8.25 -2.47 -21.66
N PRO A 66 8.45 -1.54 -22.62
CA PRO A 66 9.34 -1.78 -23.75
C PRO A 66 10.77 -2.09 -23.27
N GLN A 67 11.41 -3.07 -23.92
CA GLN A 67 12.75 -3.51 -23.56
C GLN A 67 13.82 -2.79 -24.40
N PRO A 68 15.05 -2.64 -23.88
CA PRO A 68 15.50 -3.03 -22.54
C PRO A 68 15.08 -2.03 -21.45
N VAL A 69 14.59 -2.53 -20.31
CA VAL A 69 14.42 -1.71 -19.09
C VAL A 69 15.71 -1.76 -18.28
N ALA A 70 16.31 -0.62 -17.98
CA ALA A 70 17.46 -0.59 -17.08
C ALA A 70 16.98 -0.61 -15.63
N SER A 71 17.65 -1.40 -14.79
CA SER A 71 17.33 -1.51 -13.36
C SER A 71 18.54 -1.13 -12.51
N ARG A 72 18.32 -0.26 -11.52
CA ARG A 72 19.38 0.24 -10.61
C ARG A 72 18.97 0.05 -9.15
N ALA A 73 19.98 0.03 -8.28
CA ALA A 73 19.83 -0.14 -6.83
C ALA A 73 18.88 -1.30 -6.45
N ALA A 74 19.15 -2.49 -7.00
CA ALA A 74 18.38 -3.72 -6.76
C ALA A 74 16.86 -3.59 -7.07
N GLY A 75 16.51 -2.90 -8.16
CA GLY A 75 15.11 -2.77 -8.59
C GLY A 75 14.33 -1.63 -7.94
N VAL A 76 15.02 -0.74 -7.21
CA VAL A 76 14.42 0.50 -6.71
C VAL A 76 14.17 1.48 -7.85
N PHE A 77 15.06 1.57 -8.84
CA PHE A 77 14.85 2.42 -10.01
C PHE A 77 14.75 1.58 -11.27
N LEU A 78 13.73 1.86 -12.06
CA LEU A 78 13.50 1.30 -13.38
C LEU A 78 13.50 2.43 -14.41
N ASP A 79 14.43 2.40 -15.36
CA ASP A 79 14.45 3.32 -16.49
C ASP A 79 13.83 2.62 -17.70
N VAL A 80 12.63 3.06 -18.05
CA VAL A 80 11.80 2.50 -19.12
C VAL A 80 11.96 3.38 -20.37
N PRO A 81 12.36 2.80 -21.51
CA PRO A 81 12.46 3.56 -22.75
C PRO A 81 11.08 3.97 -23.25
N TYR A 82 10.90 5.26 -23.55
CA TYR A 82 9.67 5.81 -24.15
C TYR A 82 9.95 6.38 -25.54
N ASP A 83 9.03 6.14 -26.47
CA ASP A 83 9.12 6.59 -27.87
C ASP A 83 7.74 7.01 -28.35
N GLU A 84 7.56 8.28 -28.73
CA GLU A 84 6.25 8.82 -29.14
C GLU A 84 5.68 8.07 -30.36
N ALA A 85 6.52 7.69 -31.33
CA ALA A 85 6.08 6.94 -32.51
C ALA A 85 5.54 5.55 -32.15
N ARG A 86 6.13 4.86 -31.17
CA ARG A 86 5.63 3.58 -30.64
C ARG A 86 4.42 3.78 -29.74
N ASP A 87 4.58 4.62 -28.74
CA ASP A 87 3.74 4.65 -27.55
C ASP A 87 2.54 5.56 -27.72
N ILE A 88 2.54 6.46 -28.72
CA ILE A 88 1.41 7.28 -29.17
C ILE A 88 1.00 6.84 -30.57
N ASP A 89 1.80 7.13 -31.61
CA ASP A 89 1.32 7.09 -33.00
C ASP A 89 0.90 5.67 -33.45
N ARG A 90 1.65 4.64 -33.04
CA ARG A 90 1.33 3.23 -33.34
C ARG A 90 0.38 2.58 -32.34
N ARG A 91 0.13 3.21 -31.18
CA ARG A 91 -0.77 2.70 -30.13
C ARG A 91 -2.18 3.28 -30.27
N ASP A 92 -2.27 4.54 -30.67
CA ASP A 92 -3.51 5.28 -30.76
C ASP A 92 -4.15 5.19 -32.14
N GLU A 93 -5.48 5.24 -32.15
CA GLU A 93 -6.28 5.48 -33.35
C GLU A 93 -6.36 6.99 -33.63
N ILE A 94 -6.48 7.79 -32.56
CA ILE A 94 -6.37 9.25 -32.59
C ILE A 94 -5.32 9.62 -31.53
N PRO A 95 -4.15 10.15 -31.94
CA PRO A 95 -3.05 10.46 -31.03
C PRO A 95 -3.52 11.17 -29.76
N GLU A 96 -3.11 10.63 -28.61
CA GLU A 96 -3.38 11.10 -27.24
C GLU A 96 -4.86 11.11 -26.80
N ARG A 97 -5.81 10.89 -27.72
CA ARG A 97 -7.25 11.01 -27.46
C ARG A 97 -7.96 9.66 -27.42
N ARG A 98 -7.52 8.70 -28.24
CA ARG A 98 -8.20 7.42 -28.39
C ARG A 98 -7.22 6.33 -28.78
N VAL A 99 -7.08 5.32 -27.92
CA VAL A 99 -6.31 4.11 -28.20
C VAL A 99 -7.00 3.23 -29.26
N GLN A 100 -6.22 2.45 -30.00
CA GLN A 100 -6.76 1.41 -30.88
C GLN A 100 -7.63 0.39 -30.10
N ARG A 101 -8.68 -0.12 -30.77
CA ARG A 101 -9.63 -1.09 -30.20
C ARG A 101 -9.00 -2.31 -29.53
N ARG A 102 -7.83 -2.77 -30.00
CA ARG A 102 -7.11 -3.93 -29.45
C ARG A 102 -6.67 -3.74 -28.00
N TYR A 103 -6.52 -2.51 -27.51
CA TYR A 103 -6.17 -2.23 -26.11
C TYR A 103 -7.38 -2.28 -25.17
N VAL A 104 -8.61 -2.23 -25.70
CA VAL A 104 -9.82 -2.07 -24.89
C VAL A 104 -10.59 -3.37 -24.71
N ASP A 105 -11.12 -3.62 -23.53
CA ASP A 105 -12.20 -4.58 -23.27
C ASP A 105 -13.22 -3.94 -22.32
N LEU A 106 -14.47 -3.83 -22.75
CA LEU A 106 -15.52 -3.12 -22.04
C LEU A 106 -16.30 -3.99 -21.05
N GLU A 107 -15.93 -5.28 -20.90
CA GLU A 107 -16.57 -6.19 -19.95
C GLU A 107 -16.73 -5.57 -18.54
N PRO A 108 -15.72 -4.90 -17.95
CA PRO A 108 -15.84 -4.30 -16.62
C PRO A 108 -16.98 -3.28 -16.48
N ASN A 109 -17.39 -2.63 -17.59
CA ASN A 109 -18.45 -1.60 -17.55
C ASN A 109 -19.81 -2.18 -17.16
N ARG A 110 -19.99 -3.50 -17.23
CA ARG A 110 -21.21 -4.17 -16.75
C ARG A 110 -21.41 -4.05 -15.25
N THR A 111 -20.33 -3.84 -14.50
CA THR A 111 -20.34 -3.66 -13.04
C THR A 111 -20.16 -2.20 -12.63
N LEU A 112 -20.16 -1.27 -13.59
CA LEU A 112 -19.99 0.15 -13.29
C LEU A 112 -21.19 0.65 -12.48
N GLN A 113 -20.90 1.26 -11.35
CA GLN A 113 -21.89 1.88 -10.47
C GLN A 113 -21.48 3.31 -10.14
N GLU A 114 -22.43 4.24 -10.21
CA GLU A 114 -22.27 5.59 -9.70
C GLU A 114 -22.88 5.70 -8.31
N HIS A 115 -22.17 6.37 -7.42
CA HIS A 115 -22.50 6.49 -6.02
C HIS A 115 -22.44 7.93 -5.57
N VAL A 116 -23.19 8.23 -4.51
CA VAL A 116 -23.09 9.48 -3.76
C VAL A 116 -22.86 9.13 -2.30
N PHE A 117 -21.81 9.69 -1.72
CA PHE A 117 -21.45 9.49 -0.33
C PHE A 117 -21.52 10.81 0.43
N GLY A 118 -22.26 10.84 1.54
CA GLY A 118 -22.35 12.02 2.39
C GLY A 118 -21.11 12.17 3.26
N THR A 119 -20.44 13.33 3.19
CA THR A 119 -19.36 13.68 4.11
C THR A 119 -19.71 14.94 4.90
N ARG A 120 -18.98 15.22 5.99
CA ARG A 120 -19.13 16.50 6.70
C ARG A 120 -18.84 17.71 5.82
N ALA A 121 -17.97 17.56 4.83
CA ALA A 121 -17.61 18.60 3.87
C ALA A 121 -18.47 18.56 2.58
N GLY A 122 -19.63 17.90 2.61
CA GLY A 122 -20.58 17.82 1.50
C GLY A 122 -20.62 16.46 0.79
N PRO A 123 -21.55 16.28 -0.16
CA PRO A 123 -21.68 15.03 -0.91
C PRO A 123 -20.46 14.83 -1.84
N LEU A 124 -19.97 13.60 -1.90
CA LEU A 124 -18.91 13.16 -2.80
C LEU A 124 -19.48 12.14 -3.79
N ARG A 125 -19.42 12.47 -5.08
CA ARG A 125 -19.74 11.50 -6.14
C ARG A 125 -18.54 10.64 -6.43
N TRP A 126 -18.76 9.35 -6.53
CA TRP A 126 -17.73 8.39 -6.89
C TRP A 126 -18.29 7.30 -7.80
N THR A 127 -17.41 6.66 -8.54
CA THR A 127 -17.75 5.58 -9.48
C THR A 127 -16.91 4.37 -9.12
N SER A 128 -17.52 3.18 -9.19
CA SER A 128 -16.85 1.92 -8.93
C SER A 128 -17.03 0.93 -10.08
N VAL A 129 -16.06 0.04 -10.25
CA VAL A 129 -16.08 -1.11 -11.15
C VAL A 129 -15.42 -2.30 -10.45
N GLY A 130 -15.91 -3.52 -10.68
CA GLY A 130 -15.39 -4.75 -10.09
C GLY A 130 -16.20 -5.24 -8.89
N GLU A 131 -15.53 -5.91 -7.96
CA GLU A 131 -16.18 -6.60 -6.82
C GLU A 131 -16.44 -5.63 -5.66
N ILE A 132 -17.70 -5.25 -5.42
CA ILE A 132 -18.07 -4.26 -4.39
C ILE A 132 -18.44 -4.88 -3.05
N SER A 133 -18.75 -6.18 -2.99
CA SER A 133 -19.21 -6.80 -1.74
C SER A 133 -18.04 -7.33 -0.92
N ALA A 134 -17.11 -8.02 -1.57
CA ALA A 134 -15.93 -8.60 -0.90
C ALA A 134 -14.68 -8.54 -1.79
N PRO A 135 -14.14 -7.35 -2.07
CA PRO A 135 -12.95 -7.23 -2.90
C PRO A 135 -11.71 -7.82 -2.22
N ARG A 136 -10.81 -8.39 -3.03
CA ARG A 136 -9.48 -8.82 -2.60
C ARG A 136 -8.51 -7.67 -2.40
N PHE A 137 -8.74 -6.54 -3.06
CA PHE A 137 -8.00 -5.29 -2.94
C PHE A 137 -8.84 -4.15 -3.51
N VAL A 138 -8.56 -2.91 -3.09
CA VAL A 138 -9.23 -1.71 -3.58
C VAL A 138 -8.20 -0.78 -4.19
N VAL A 139 -8.42 -0.28 -5.40
CA VAL A 139 -7.63 0.79 -6.00
C VAL A 139 -8.50 2.03 -6.14
N VAL A 140 -8.14 3.09 -5.42
CA VAL A 140 -8.79 4.40 -5.53
C VAL A 140 -7.91 5.30 -6.39
N PHE A 141 -8.37 5.62 -7.60
CA PHE A 141 -7.68 6.57 -8.46
C PHE A 141 -8.15 8.01 -8.23
N VAL A 142 -7.17 8.91 -8.07
CA VAL A 142 -7.34 10.34 -7.88
C VAL A 142 -6.85 11.07 -9.13
N HIS A 143 -7.76 11.81 -9.76
CA HIS A 143 -7.47 12.54 -10.98
C HIS A 143 -6.53 13.74 -10.74
N GLY A 144 -5.87 14.17 -11.81
CA GLY A 144 -5.11 15.41 -11.84
C GLY A 144 -5.98 16.66 -12.00
N ARG A 145 -5.33 17.82 -12.10
CA ARG A 145 -6.02 19.11 -12.32
C ARG A 145 -6.94 19.04 -13.54
N ASN A 146 -8.11 19.68 -13.44
CA ASN A 146 -9.16 19.69 -14.47
C ASN A 146 -9.80 18.32 -14.79
N GLY A 147 -9.53 17.30 -13.97
CA GLY A 147 -10.22 16.01 -14.03
C GLY A 147 -11.43 15.93 -13.11
N ASP A 148 -12.09 14.78 -13.15
CA ASP A 148 -13.16 14.36 -12.24
C ASP A 148 -13.22 12.82 -12.23
N ARG A 149 -14.23 12.22 -11.58
CA ARG A 149 -14.37 10.76 -11.48
C ARG A 149 -14.38 10.05 -12.84
N ARG A 150 -14.79 10.72 -13.92
CA ARG A 150 -14.90 10.15 -15.27
C ARG A 150 -13.55 9.97 -15.93
N LEU A 151 -12.52 10.74 -15.55
CA LEU A 151 -11.20 10.67 -16.17
C LEU A 151 -10.61 9.27 -16.07
N GLY A 152 -10.59 8.71 -14.86
CA GLY A 152 -10.10 7.34 -14.61
C GLY A 152 -11.04 6.23 -15.08
N MET A 153 -12.28 6.57 -15.46
CA MET A 153 -13.25 5.62 -16.01
C MET A 153 -13.24 5.56 -17.54
N ASN A 154 -12.55 6.48 -18.21
CA ASN A 154 -12.50 6.56 -19.66
C ASN A 154 -11.63 5.44 -20.24
N ASP A 155 -12.26 4.52 -20.97
CA ASP A 155 -11.62 3.32 -21.51
C ASP A 155 -10.61 3.60 -22.63
N TRP A 156 -10.66 4.78 -23.25
CA TRP A 156 -9.98 5.05 -24.52
C TRP A 156 -8.79 5.99 -24.39
N THR A 157 -8.72 6.77 -23.33
CA THR A 157 -7.65 7.76 -23.12
C THR A 157 -6.42 7.11 -22.51
N PHE A 158 -5.30 7.83 -22.51
CA PHE A 158 -4.03 7.38 -21.93
C PHE A 158 -3.60 5.99 -22.42
N GLY A 159 -3.73 5.75 -23.73
CA GLY A 159 -3.36 4.45 -24.33
C GLY A 159 -4.20 3.27 -23.83
N GLY A 160 -5.38 3.51 -23.25
CA GLY A 160 -6.24 2.48 -22.66
C GLY A 160 -5.78 2.00 -21.28
N ASN A 161 -4.88 2.72 -20.60
CA ASN A 161 -4.34 2.24 -19.33
C ASN A 161 -5.36 2.26 -18.18
N PHE A 162 -6.38 3.12 -18.24
CA PHE A 162 -7.52 3.01 -17.32
C PHE A 162 -8.40 1.78 -17.61
N ASN A 163 -8.62 1.44 -18.88
CA ASN A 163 -9.32 0.20 -19.24
C ASN A 163 -8.57 -1.04 -18.74
N ARG A 164 -7.23 -1.02 -18.84
CA ARG A 164 -6.34 -2.05 -18.31
C ARG A 164 -6.51 -2.22 -16.81
N LEU A 165 -6.47 -1.13 -16.04
CA LEU A 165 -6.68 -1.17 -14.60
C LEU A 165 -8.07 -1.70 -14.21
N LYS A 166 -9.14 -1.24 -14.89
CA LYS A 166 -10.51 -1.72 -14.67
C LYS A 166 -10.65 -3.23 -14.88
N ASN A 167 -10.02 -3.76 -15.93
CA ASN A 167 -10.02 -5.18 -16.22
C ASN A 167 -9.19 -5.98 -15.20
N LEU A 168 -8.02 -5.47 -14.80
CA LEU A 168 -7.21 -6.10 -13.75
C LEU A 168 -7.97 -6.21 -12.43
N ALA A 169 -8.63 -5.13 -12.00
CA ALA A 169 -9.47 -5.15 -10.81
C ALA A 169 -10.60 -6.18 -10.95
N SER A 170 -11.43 -6.05 -11.99
CA SER A 170 -12.63 -6.89 -12.16
C SER A 170 -12.31 -8.38 -12.27
N ARG A 171 -11.26 -8.75 -13.01
CA ARG A 171 -10.86 -10.16 -13.22
C ARG A 171 -10.20 -10.79 -12.01
N ASN A 172 -9.73 -9.98 -11.06
CA ASN A 172 -9.05 -10.44 -9.86
C ASN A 172 -9.89 -10.24 -8.59
N ALA A 173 -11.21 -10.08 -8.74
CA ALA A 173 -12.11 -9.77 -7.63
C ALA A 173 -11.65 -8.55 -6.82
N GLY A 174 -11.05 -7.56 -7.47
CA GLY A 174 -10.70 -6.27 -6.89
C GLY A 174 -11.78 -5.22 -7.17
N LEU A 175 -11.73 -4.13 -6.41
CA LEU A 175 -12.56 -2.95 -6.59
C LEU A 175 -11.73 -1.80 -7.14
N TYR A 176 -12.14 -1.23 -8.26
CA TYR A 176 -11.57 0.02 -8.78
C TYR A 176 -12.54 1.16 -8.57
N ALA A 177 -12.08 2.25 -7.95
CA ALA A 177 -12.90 3.41 -7.63
C ALA A 177 -12.26 4.72 -8.09
N THR A 178 -13.09 5.69 -8.48
CA THR A 178 -12.71 7.08 -8.79
C THR A 178 -13.71 8.04 -8.14
N PHE A 179 -13.33 9.29 -7.87
CA PHE A 179 -14.25 10.27 -7.27
C PHE A 179 -14.08 11.69 -7.84
N ASP A 180 -15.10 12.53 -7.64
CA ASP A 180 -15.06 13.95 -7.98
C ASP A 180 -14.17 14.69 -6.95
N GLY A 181 -12.90 14.87 -7.29
CA GLY A 181 -11.89 15.48 -6.41
C GLY A 181 -11.86 17.02 -6.42
N GLY A 182 -12.85 17.67 -7.05
CA GLY A 182 -13.02 19.12 -7.00
C GLY A 182 -11.79 19.90 -7.48
N THR A 183 -11.32 20.84 -6.66
CA THR A 183 -10.13 21.65 -6.94
C THR A 183 -8.85 21.06 -6.36
N LEU A 184 -8.94 19.85 -5.79
CA LEU A 184 -7.85 19.10 -5.16
C LEU A 184 -7.25 19.84 -3.94
N GLY A 185 -8.08 20.61 -3.23
CA GLY A 185 -7.69 21.35 -2.03
C GLY A 185 -7.87 20.56 -0.72
N ALA A 186 -7.67 21.23 0.41
CA ALA A 186 -7.78 20.61 1.73
C ALA A 186 -9.17 20.03 2.03
N GLU A 187 -10.24 20.70 1.60
CA GLU A 187 -11.61 20.19 1.76
C GLU A 187 -11.83 18.93 0.90
N ASP A 188 -11.29 18.89 -0.33
CA ASP A 188 -11.34 17.71 -1.18
C ASP A 188 -10.58 16.54 -0.55
N ALA A 189 -9.43 16.81 0.07
CA ALA A 189 -8.65 15.81 0.79
C ALA A 189 -9.42 15.24 2.01
N GLN A 190 -10.18 16.06 2.74
CA GLN A 190 -11.05 15.58 3.83
C GLN A 190 -12.19 14.69 3.31
N ARG A 191 -12.84 15.08 2.20
CA ARG A 191 -13.88 14.25 1.56
C ARG A 191 -13.32 12.92 1.09
N ALA A 192 -12.18 12.95 0.39
CA ALA A 192 -11.48 11.77 -0.08
C ALA A 192 -11.05 10.86 1.09
N GLY A 193 -10.49 11.43 2.15
CA GLY A 193 -10.11 10.70 3.36
C GLY A 193 -11.29 9.99 4.01
N THR A 194 -12.48 10.61 4.00
CA THR A 194 -13.71 9.98 4.51
C THR A 194 -14.14 8.81 3.63
N LEU A 195 -14.08 8.94 2.29
CA LEU A 195 -14.37 7.84 1.36
C LEU A 195 -13.38 6.68 1.54
N ILE A 196 -12.08 6.98 1.66
CA ILE A 196 -11.03 5.96 1.84
C ILE A 196 -11.26 5.17 3.13
N GLN A 197 -11.52 5.86 4.24
CA GLN A 197 -11.84 5.23 5.52
C GLN A 197 -13.11 4.35 5.41
N GLU A 198 -14.14 4.83 4.72
CA GLU A 198 -15.37 4.07 4.52
C GLU A 198 -15.13 2.79 3.69
N LEU A 199 -14.37 2.88 2.60
CA LEU A 199 -14.02 1.72 1.77
C LEU A 199 -13.20 0.69 2.56
N ALA A 200 -12.22 1.15 3.35
CA ALA A 200 -11.45 0.27 4.22
C ALA A 200 -12.31 -0.40 5.29
N ALA A 201 -13.23 0.34 5.92
CA ALA A 201 -14.11 -0.19 6.95
C ALA A 201 -15.11 -1.21 6.40
N ARG A 202 -15.67 -0.98 5.19
CA ARG A 202 -16.59 -1.91 4.52
C ARG A 202 -15.92 -3.18 4.04
N HIS A 203 -14.64 -3.12 3.71
CA HIS A 203 -13.88 -4.22 3.12
C HIS A 203 -12.72 -4.62 4.04
N ALA A 204 -13.04 -4.91 5.30
CA ALA A 204 -12.03 -5.31 6.27
C ALA A 204 -11.20 -6.49 5.74
N GLY A 205 -9.88 -6.29 5.64
CA GLY A 205 -8.92 -7.26 5.11
C GLY A 205 -8.53 -7.07 3.64
N ALA A 206 -9.18 -6.16 2.90
CA ALA A 206 -8.78 -5.78 1.55
C ALA A 206 -7.82 -4.56 1.61
N PRO A 207 -6.57 -4.66 1.12
CA PRO A 207 -5.68 -3.51 1.09
C PRO A 207 -6.23 -2.40 0.19
N VAL A 208 -6.22 -1.16 0.71
CA VAL A 208 -6.65 0.03 -0.04
C VAL A 208 -5.43 0.75 -0.60
N LEU A 209 -5.33 0.79 -1.92
CA LEU A 209 -4.24 1.42 -2.67
C LEU A 209 -4.71 2.74 -3.27
N LEU A 210 -3.88 3.78 -3.17
CA LEU A 210 -4.13 5.07 -3.82
C LEU A 210 -3.30 5.19 -5.09
N ALA A 211 -3.95 5.52 -6.20
CA ALA A 211 -3.29 5.83 -7.47
C ALA A 211 -3.55 7.30 -7.84
N CYS A 212 -2.52 8.14 -7.74
CA CYS A 212 -2.68 9.59 -7.72
C CYS A 212 -1.98 10.22 -8.92
N GLY A 213 -2.76 10.75 -9.86
CA GLY A 213 -2.23 11.38 -11.07
C GLY A 213 -1.99 12.88 -10.90
N SER A 214 -0.80 13.37 -11.27
CA SER A 214 -0.49 14.81 -11.30
C SER A 214 -0.82 15.50 -9.97
N MET A 215 -1.61 16.59 -10.01
CA MET A 215 -2.09 17.31 -8.83
C MET A 215 -2.94 16.44 -7.88
N GLY A 216 -3.47 15.30 -8.32
CA GLY A 216 -4.09 14.31 -7.44
C GLY A 216 -3.11 13.76 -6.40
N GLY A 217 -1.80 13.78 -6.68
CA GLY A 217 -0.75 13.48 -5.70
C GLY A 217 -0.75 14.45 -4.51
N GLU A 218 -1.02 15.74 -4.74
CA GLU A 218 -1.16 16.74 -3.67
C GLU A 218 -2.31 16.38 -2.73
N LEU A 219 -3.45 16.00 -3.30
CA LEU A 219 -4.62 15.57 -2.54
C LEU A 219 -4.28 14.32 -1.73
N CYS A 220 -3.66 13.30 -2.34
CA CYS A 220 -3.30 12.07 -1.66
C CYS A 220 -2.33 12.32 -0.49
N TRP A 221 -1.28 13.12 -0.69
CA TRP A 221 -0.36 13.48 0.39
C TRP A 221 -1.03 14.28 1.51
N THR A 222 -1.98 15.15 1.16
CA THR A 222 -2.76 15.92 2.14
C THR A 222 -3.71 15.02 2.92
N ALA A 223 -4.39 14.08 2.27
CA ALA A 223 -5.28 13.13 2.92
C ALA A 223 -4.51 12.19 3.85
N LEU A 224 -3.34 11.69 3.42
CA LEU A 224 -2.47 10.84 4.23
C LEU A 224 -1.86 11.55 5.44
N ALA A 225 -1.93 12.88 5.54
CA ALA A 225 -1.53 13.59 6.75
C ALA A 225 -2.52 13.40 7.91
N ASP A 226 -3.75 12.92 7.65
CA ASP A 226 -4.67 12.45 8.70
C ASP A 226 -4.28 11.01 9.09
N PRO A 227 -3.90 10.75 10.37
CA PRO A 227 -3.54 9.42 10.83
C PRO A 227 -4.59 8.36 10.53
N LYS A 228 -5.89 8.70 10.55
CA LYS A 228 -6.97 7.74 10.28
C LYS A 228 -6.99 7.27 8.83
N VAL A 229 -6.59 8.13 7.90
CA VAL A 229 -6.44 7.77 6.49
C VAL A 229 -5.12 7.03 6.30
N ALA A 230 -4.05 7.53 6.92
CA ALA A 230 -2.75 6.88 6.86
C ALA A 230 -2.88 5.42 7.28
N ASP A 231 -3.49 5.12 8.44
CA ASP A 231 -3.58 3.79 9.03
C ASP A 231 -4.29 2.74 8.16
N VAL A 232 -5.10 3.15 7.20
CA VAL A 232 -5.90 2.22 6.35
C VAL A 232 -5.42 2.12 4.91
N VAL A 233 -4.53 3.01 4.46
CA VAL A 233 -3.98 2.96 3.11
C VAL A 233 -2.75 2.07 3.11
N GLU A 234 -2.75 1.04 2.27
CA GLU A 234 -1.69 0.01 2.21
C GLU A 234 -0.75 0.16 1.03
N GLY A 235 -0.95 1.16 0.17
CA GLY A 235 0.01 1.51 -0.87
C GLY A 235 -0.31 2.82 -1.57
N LEU A 236 0.72 3.47 -2.09
CA LEU A 236 0.63 4.74 -2.80
C LEU A 236 1.38 4.68 -4.13
N ILE A 237 0.68 5.00 -5.21
CA ILE A 237 1.20 5.04 -6.58
C ILE A 237 1.05 6.49 -7.07
N VAL A 238 2.17 7.19 -7.26
CA VAL A 238 2.20 8.59 -7.70
C VAL A 238 2.58 8.63 -9.17
N LEU A 239 1.68 9.13 -10.03
CA LEU A 239 1.86 9.15 -11.48
C LEU A 239 2.04 10.59 -11.97
N GLY A 240 3.29 11.00 -12.23
CA GLY A 240 3.61 12.36 -12.66
C GLY A 240 3.25 13.42 -11.61
N GLY A 241 3.35 13.10 -10.32
CA GLY A 241 3.02 13.99 -9.20
C GLY A 241 4.26 14.47 -8.44
N SER A 242 4.06 15.35 -7.46
CA SER A 242 5.15 15.83 -6.58
C SER A 242 5.14 15.11 -5.24
N SER A 243 6.30 14.55 -4.87
CA SER A 243 6.58 13.90 -3.60
C SER A 243 7.87 14.47 -3.00
N ASP A 244 7.93 14.54 -1.68
CA ASP A 244 9.11 14.98 -0.96
C ASP A 244 9.17 14.31 0.42
N VAL A 245 10.35 14.31 1.04
CA VAL A 245 10.56 13.61 2.31
C VAL A 245 9.74 14.24 3.45
N SER A 246 9.42 15.54 3.38
CA SER A 246 8.60 16.19 4.40
C SER A 246 7.15 15.69 4.36
N ARG A 247 6.61 15.44 3.16
CA ARG A 247 5.28 14.84 2.98
C ARG A 247 5.26 13.42 3.52
N LEU A 248 6.28 12.63 3.18
CA LEU A 248 6.42 11.28 3.71
C LEU A 248 6.50 11.27 5.23
N ASP A 249 7.33 12.14 5.83
CA ASP A 249 7.51 12.20 7.28
C ASP A 249 6.21 12.62 8.00
N ARG A 250 5.38 13.46 7.37
CA ARG A 250 4.05 13.82 7.90
C ARG A 250 3.03 12.70 7.76
N ALA A 251 3.05 11.99 6.63
CA ALA A 251 2.05 10.99 6.28
C ALA A 251 2.32 9.61 6.90
N VAL A 252 3.59 9.21 7.00
CA VAL A 252 3.98 7.86 7.39
C VAL A 252 4.91 7.93 8.61
N PRO A 253 4.39 7.64 9.82
CA PRO A 253 5.17 7.70 11.05
C PRO A 253 6.36 6.74 11.01
N ARG A 254 7.40 7.06 11.80
CA ARG A 254 8.58 6.21 11.91
C ARG A 254 8.18 4.82 12.42
N GLY A 255 8.63 3.77 11.73
CA GLY A 255 8.32 2.37 12.03
C GLY A 255 7.24 1.77 11.14
N ARG A 256 6.45 2.59 10.44
CA ARG A 256 5.52 2.11 9.41
C ARG A 256 6.17 2.16 8.02
N MET A 257 5.97 1.10 7.25
CA MET A 257 6.40 1.00 5.86
C MET A 257 5.16 1.03 4.99
N LEU A 258 5.02 2.09 4.19
CA LEU A 258 3.98 2.20 3.17
C LEU A 258 4.67 1.95 1.82
N PRO A 259 4.27 0.92 1.06
CA PRO A 259 4.71 0.73 -0.32
C PRO A 259 4.43 1.98 -1.17
N ILE A 260 5.47 2.58 -1.73
CA ILE A 260 5.37 3.78 -2.57
C ILE A 260 5.99 3.52 -3.94
N LEU A 261 5.19 3.61 -4.99
CA LEU A 261 5.69 3.69 -6.37
C LEU A 261 5.57 5.12 -6.89
N VAL A 262 6.66 5.67 -7.40
CA VAL A 262 6.68 6.96 -8.10
C VAL A 262 7.00 6.70 -9.56
N ALA A 263 6.14 7.15 -10.46
CA ALA A 263 6.36 7.03 -11.90
C ALA A 263 6.40 8.42 -12.54
N HIS A 264 7.45 8.70 -13.34
CA HIS A 264 7.72 10.05 -13.83
C HIS A 264 8.32 10.07 -15.23
N GLY A 265 8.00 11.09 -16.04
CA GLY A 265 8.65 11.32 -17.33
C GLY A 265 9.91 12.17 -17.20
N THR A 266 11.01 11.82 -17.88
CA THR A 266 12.28 12.58 -17.77
C THR A 266 12.22 13.99 -18.37
N ARG A 267 11.22 14.26 -19.23
CA ARG A 267 10.94 15.57 -19.85
C ARG A 267 9.70 16.25 -19.26
N ASP A 268 9.24 15.85 -18.07
CA ASP A 268 8.13 16.52 -17.40
C ASP A 268 8.48 17.99 -17.09
N LYS A 269 7.63 18.91 -17.58
CA LYS A 269 7.77 20.37 -17.41
C LYS A 269 6.89 20.93 -16.28
N VAL A 270 6.02 20.10 -15.70
CA VAL A 270 5.10 20.48 -14.62
C VAL A 270 5.73 20.18 -13.27
N TYR A 271 6.23 18.96 -13.10
CA TYR A 271 6.98 18.55 -11.90
C TYR A 271 8.35 18.04 -12.33
N ASP A 272 9.39 18.62 -11.73
CA ASP A 272 10.77 18.34 -12.09
C ASP A 272 11.15 16.87 -11.79
N TYR A 273 11.64 16.18 -12.82
CA TYR A 273 12.08 14.79 -12.75
C TYR A 273 13.16 14.56 -11.68
N VAL A 274 14.18 15.42 -11.64
CA VAL A 274 15.33 15.26 -10.74
C VAL A 274 14.89 15.33 -9.28
N ARG A 275 13.91 16.19 -8.96
CA ARG A 275 13.31 16.23 -7.63
C ARG A 275 12.57 14.95 -7.25
N GLN A 276 11.86 14.32 -8.19
CA GLN A 276 11.11 13.09 -7.91
C GLN A 276 12.02 11.88 -7.78
N GLU A 277 13.04 11.74 -8.63
CA GLU A 277 14.06 10.72 -8.48
C GLU A 277 14.84 10.92 -7.17
N GLY A 278 15.20 12.17 -6.87
CA GLY A 278 15.89 12.56 -5.64
C GLY A 278 15.08 12.28 -4.37
N PHE A 279 13.74 12.38 -4.42
CA PHE A 279 12.88 11.95 -3.32
C PHE A 279 13.05 10.45 -3.03
N VAL A 280 12.96 9.60 -4.07
CA VAL A 280 13.10 8.15 -3.90
C VAL A 280 14.48 7.79 -3.36
N GLU A 281 15.53 8.41 -3.91
CA GLU A 281 16.90 8.21 -3.44
C GLU A 281 17.08 8.64 -1.97
N ALA A 282 16.51 9.79 -1.60
CA ALA A 282 16.57 10.27 -0.22
C ALA A 282 15.86 9.32 0.76
N VAL A 283 14.72 8.75 0.37
CA VAL A 283 14.01 7.75 1.20
C VAL A 283 14.84 6.48 1.32
N ARG A 284 15.38 5.96 0.21
CA ARG A 284 16.22 4.75 0.18
C ARG A 284 17.41 4.87 1.12
N VAL A 285 18.08 6.03 1.16
CA VAL A 285 19.22 6.30 2.03
C VAL A 285 18.80 6.52 3.49
N ARG A 286 17.73 7.29 3.75
CA ARG A 286 17.31 7.66 5.11
C ARG A 286 16.55 6.54 5.83
N ARG A 287 15.88 5.67 5.09
CA ARG A 287 15.07 4.55 5.59
C ARG A 287 15.48 3.27 4.83
N PRO A 288 16.64 2.67 5.15
CA PRO A 288 17.07 1.44 4.48
C PRO A 288 16.00 0.34 4.55
N GLY A 289 15.73 -0.31 3.42
CA GLY A 289 14.71 -1.35 3.30
C GLY A 289 13.27 -0.83 3.16
N TYR A 290 13.05 0.49 3.09
CA TYR A 290 11.73 1.04 2.84
C TYR A 290 11.22 0.60 1.45
N PRO A 291 9.97 0.12 1.31
CA PRO A 291 9.43 -0.38 0.05
C PRO A 291 9.08 0.80 -0.88
N ILE A 292 10.09 1.36 -1.53
CA ILE A 292 9.94 2.44 -2.50
C ILE A 292 10.52 2.06 -3.86
N ARG A 293 9.80 2.40 -4.93
CA ARG A 293 10.22 2.19 -6.32
C ARG A 293 10.00 3.44 -7.15
N PHE A 294 10.91 3.69 -8.07
CA PHE A 294 10.83 4.73 -9.09
C PHE A 294 10.77 4.11 -10.48
N VAL A 295 9.83 4.54 -11.31
CA VAL A 295 9.73 4.18 -12.74
C VAL A 295 9.89 5.45 -13.56
N GLY A 296 11.07 5.63 -14.16
CA GLY A 296 11.39 6.75 -15.04
C GLY A 296 11.11 6.40 -16.49
N PHE A 297 10.31 7.21 -17.20
CA PHE A 297 10.09 7.07 -18.64
C PHE A 297 11.03 8.00 -19.40
N ASP A 298 12.06 7.42 -20.02
CA ASP A 298 13.09 8.18 -20.74
C ASP A 298 12.55 8.79 -22.03
N GLY A 299 12.58 10.11 -22.13
CA GLY A 299 11.95 10.89 -23.20
C GLY A 299 10.47 11.20 -22.93
N GLY A 300 9.90 10.67 -21.83
CA GLY A 300 8.50 10.84 -21.45
C GLY A 300 8.16 12.23 -20.90
N ASN A 301 6.94 12.67 -21.13
CA ASN A 301 6.37 13.93 -20.64
C ASN A 301 5.49 13.72 -19.39
N HIS A 302 4.82 14.78 -18.93
CA HIS A 302 3.96 14.77 -17.74
C HIS A 302 2.83 13.71 -17.77
N GLY A 303 2.23 13.45 -18.93
CA GLY A 303 1.15 12.46 -19.07
C GLY A 303 1.65 11.02 -19.26
N THR A 304 2.95 10.84 -19.48
CA THR A 304 3.55 9.54 -19.79
C THR A 304 3.37 8.51 -18.67
N PRO A 305 3.54 8.84 -17.37
CA PRO A 305 3.35 7.88 -16.29
C PRO A 305 1.96 7.24 -16.28
N ILE A 306 0.89 8.04 -16.39
CA ILE A 306 -0.48 7.53 -16.44
C ILE A 306 -0.70 6.68 -17.69
N ARG A 307 -0.10 7.09 -18.82
CA ARG A 307 -0.21 6.39 -20.11
C ARG A 307 0.55 5.07 -20.16
N MET A 308 1.68 4.95 -19.47
CA MET A 308 2.67 3.89 -19.71
C MET A 308 2.95 2.99 -18.52
N ILE A 309 2.45 3.28 -17.32
CA ILE A 309 2.60 2.38 -16.16
C ILE A 309 2.10 0.97 -16.52
N ASP A 310 2.87 -0.05 -16.15
CA ASP A 310 2.41 -1.44 -16.19
C ASP A 310 1.63 -1.73 -14.91
N TRP A 311 0.29 -1.67 -15.02
CA TRP A 311 -0.59 -1.86 -13.87
C TRP A 311 -0.48 -3.23 -13.22
N ARG A 312 -0.20 -4.30 -13.95
CA ARG A 312 -0.13 -5.63 -13.33
C ARG A 312 1.14 -5.75 -12.51
N GLU A 313 2.28 -5.41 -13.10
CA GLU A 313 3.57 -5.38 -12.39
C GLU A 313 3.53 -4.45 -11.18
N THR A 314 2.94 -3.26 -11.34
CA THR A 314 2.78 -2.29 -10.25
C THR A 314 1.92 -2.84 -9.12
N LEU A 315 0.74 -3.39 -9.41
CA LEU A 315 -0.15 -3.92 -8.38
C LEU A 315 0.43 -5.16 -7.71
N ASP A 316 1.04 -6.08 -8.47
CA ASP A 316 1.71 -7.25 -7.94
C ASP A 316 2.85 -6.84 -7.00
N TRP A 317 3.65 -5.82 -7.37
CA TRP A 317 4.72 -5.32 -6.51
C TRP A 317 4.16 -4.70 -5.22
N VAL A 318 3.20 -3.78 -5.31
CA VAL A 318 2.64 -3.09 -4.14
C VAL A 318 1.95 -4.07 -3.19
N LEU A 319 1.17 -5.03 -3.72
CA LEU A 319 0.42 -6.00 -2.91
C LEU A 319 1.29 -7.10 -2.27
N ALA A 320 2.52 -7.28 -2.76
CA ALA A 320 3.46 -8.28 -2.23
C ALA A 320 4.38 -7.75 -1.12
N GLN A 321 4.29 -6.46 -0.77
CA GLN A 321 5.12 -5.85 0.27
C GLN A 321 4.68 -6.23 1.69
#